data_AF-A0A2V9TSD5-F1
#
_entry.id   AF-A0A2V9TSD5-F1
#
_cell.length_a   1.000
_cell.length_b   1.000
_cell.length_c   1.000
_cell.angle_alpha   90.00
_cell.angle_beta   90.00
_cell.angle_gamma   90.00
#
_symmetry.space_group_name_H-M   'P 1'
#
loop_
_entity.id
_entity.type
_entity.pdbx_description
1 polymer ?
#
loop_
_entity_poly.entity_id
_entity_poly.type
_entity_poly.pdbx_seq_one_letter_code
_entity_poly.pdbx_strand_id
1 'polypeptide(L)'
;MENDQPQCAPGSPVGASSLPLSISDQLTWVLVAIIASAYFFGLTPGHVFAQDDFAAYVMQAANLVEHRRYTDIRYVPNSEAPWVSPANGYPPVYPLLLAPVYWLRGLDLHAMKMVTVFTFAIFLAAFAKWVRPMVSPRLRVVAVLLVGLSPAFWNYRDLISSEFPYLMFS
;
A
#
# COMPACT_ATOMS: atom_id res chain seq x y z
N MET A 1 6.39 24.38 -66.17
CA MET A 1 6.72 23.14 -65.43
C MET A 1 6.85 23.57 -63.99
N GLU A 2 5.73 23.50 -63.30
CA GLU A 2 5.56 23.82 -61.88
C GLU A 2 6.13 22.66 -61.06
N ASN A 3 7.05 22.93 -60.14
CA ASN A 3 7.36 21.98 -59.06
C ASN A 3 7.87 22.72 -57.83
N ASP A 4 7.00 23.51 -57.21
CA ASP A 4 7.21 24.03 -55.86
C ASP A 4 6.69 22.99 -54.86
N GLN A 5 7.60 22.15 -54.34
CA GLN A 5 7.36 21.35 -53.15
C GLN A 5 7.65 22.23 -51.92
N PRO A 6 6.70 22.41 -50.99
CA PRO A 6 6.99 23.07 -49.72
C PRO A 6 7.89 22.18 -48.87
N GLN A 7 9.09 22.68 -48.58
CA GLN A 7 10.07 22.06 -47.69
C GLN A 7 9.48 22.02 -46.26
N CYS A 8 9.07 20.84 -45.82
CA CYS A 8 8.62 20.60 -44.45
C CYS A 8 9.83 20.75 -43.51
N ALA A 9 9.85 21.81 -42.71
CA ALA A 9 10.89 22.03 -41.70
C ALA A 9 10.90 20.87 -40.68
N PRO A 10 12.07 20.36 -40.26
CA PRO A 10 12.15 19.35 -39.22
C PRO A 10 11.63 19.91 -37.90
N GLY A 11 10.64 19.22 -37.33
CA GLY A 11 10.00 19.59 -36.08
C GLY A 11 11.02 19.76 -34.96
N SER A 12 10.96 20.93 -34.32
CA SER A 12 11.69 21.23 -33.09
C SER A 12 11.48 20.12 -32.05
N PRO A 13 12.51 19.71 -31.30
CA PRO A 13 12.31 18.79 -30.19
C PRO A 13 11.36 19.44 -29.19
N VAL A 14 10.26 18.76 -28.88
CA VAL A 14 9.34 19.13 -27.79
C VAL A 14 10.16 19.06 -26.51
N GLY A 15 10.74 20.19 -26.13
CA GLY A 15 11.43 20.36 -24.87
C GLY A 15 10.43 20.08 -23.76
N ALA A 16 10.62 18.99 -23.04
CA ALA A 16 9.93 18.73 -21.79
C ALA A 16 10.31 19.83 -20.80
N SER A 17 9.57 20.93 -20.80
CA SER A 17 9.69 21.97 -19.80
C SER A 17 9.19 21.39 -18.48
N SER A 18 10.12 20.96 -17.63
CA SER A 18 9.83 20.64 -16.23
C SER A 18 9.46 21.94 -15.52
N LEU A 19 8.20 22.34 -15.65
CA LEU A 19 7.64 23.46 -14.89
C LEU A 19 7.89 23.19 -13.39
N PRO A 20 8.41 24.17 -12.63
CA PRO A 20 8.66 23.99 -11.21
C PRO A 20 7.35 23.62 -10.50
N LEU A 21 7.41 22.64 -9.60
CA LEU A 21 6.25 22.20 -8.82
C LEU A 21 5.67 23.40 -8.05
N SER A 22 4.37 23.61 -8.15
CA SER A 22 3.63 24.62 -7.39
C SER A 22 3.83 24.41 -5.88
N ILE A 23 3.74 25.48 -5.07
CA ILE A 23 3.85 25.40 -3.61
C ILE A 23 2.84 24.39 -3.03
N SER A 24 1.61 24.37 -3.55
CA SER A 24 0.60 23.38 -3.16
C SER A 24 0.98 21.95 -3.56
N ASP A 25 1.76 21.80 -4.64
CA ASP A 25 2.27 20.50 -5.06
C ASP A 25 3.32 19.97 -4.08
N GLN A 26 4.27 20.82 -3.71
CA GLN A 26 5.28 20.49 -2.68
C GLN A 26 4.62 20.18 -1.34
N LEU A 27 3.64 20.99 -0.93
CA LEU A 27 2.89 20.80 0.31
C LEU A 27 2.19 19.44 0.35
N THR A 28 1.62 18.98 -0.78
CA THR A 28 0.96 17.66 -0.83
C THR A 28 1.96 16.55 -0.47
N TRP A 29 3.15 16.56 -1.07
CA TRP A 29 4.15 15.52 -0.84
C TRP A 29 4.74 15.57 0.58
N VAL A 30 4.93 16.78 1.12
CA VAL A 30 5.31 16.96 2.53
C VAL A 30 4.24 16.36 3.46
N LEU A 31 2.96 16.59 3.18
CA LEU A 31 1.86 16.02 3.98
C LEU A 31 1.80 14.50 3.86
N VAL A 32 1.97 13.93 2.66
CA VAL A 32 2.05 12.46 2.48
C VAL A 32 3.19 11.89 3.34
N ALA A 33 4.37 12.51 3.34
CA ALA A 33 5.50 12.06 4.14
C ALA A 33 5.24 12.19 5.66
N ILE A 34 4.62 13.28 6.11
CA ILE A 34 4.24 13.49 7.51
C ILE A 34 3.24 12.43 7.96
N ILE A 35 2.19 12.18 7.17
CA ILE A 35 1.15 11.19 7.48
C ILE A 35 1.77 9.80 7.51
N ALA A 36 2.56 9.42 6.50
CA ALA A 36 3.25 8.13 6.48
C ALA A 36 4.12 7.95 7.73
N SER A 37 4.90 8.97 8.10
CA SER A 37 5.72 8.96 9.31
C SER A 37 4.86 8.77 10.56
N ALA A 38 3.74 9.48 10.68
CA ALA A 38 2.83 9.34 11.81
C ALA A 38 2.26 7.92 11.94
N TYR A 39 1.97 7.25 10.83
CA TYR A 39 1.53 5.85 10.86
C TYR A 39 2.63 4.91 11.36
N PHE A 40 3.88 5.09 10.91
CA PHE A 40 5.02 4.30 11.39
C PHE A 40 5.29 4.51 12.88
N PHE A 41 5.36 5.76 13.34
CA PHE A 41 5.62 6.08 14.75
C PHE A 41 4.42 5.79 15.66
N GLY A 42 3.23 5.68 15.10
CA GLY A 42 2.01 5.33 15.83
C GLY A 42 1.82 3.82 16.03
N LEU A 43 2.71 2.96 15.54
CA LEU A 43 2.66 1.51 15.73
C LEU A 43 2.89 1.13 17.19
N THR A 44 2.15 0.13 17.67
CA THR A 44 2.37 -0.44 18.99
C THR A 44 3.12 -1.78 18.89
N PRO A 45 3.94 -2.14 19.90
CA PRO A 45 4.68 -3.40 19.89
C PRO A 45 3.80 -4.67 19.95
N GLY A 46 2.64 -4.60 20.61
CA GLY A 46 1.71 -5.72 20.76
C GLY A 46 0.77 -5.87 19.57
N HIS A 47 0.02 -6.96 19.44
CA HIS A 47 -0.98 -7.11 18.38
C HIS A 47 -2.32 -7.54 18.97
N VAL A 48 -3.42 -7.11 18.35
CA VAL A 48 -4.77 -7.45 18.80
C VAL A 48 -5.18 -8.77 18.16
N PHE A 49 -5.54 -9.75 18.99
CA PHE A 49 -5.92 -11.11 18.56
C PHE A 49 -7.44 -11.28 18.35
N ALA A 50 -8.19 -10.19 18.20
CA ALA A 50 -9.65 -10.25 18.07
C ALA A 50 -10.13 -10.59 16.65
N GLN A 51 -9.25 -10.46 15.65
CA GLN A 51 -9.54 -10.68 14.22
C GLN A 51 -8.50 -11.65 13.64
N ASP A 52 -8.52 -12.91 14.10
CA ASP A 52 -7.48 -13.95 13.95
C ASP A 52 -6.93 -14.22 12.52
N ASP A 53 -7.44 -13.56 11.48
CA ASP A 53 -6.92 -13.53 10.11
C ASP A 53 -5.41 -13.27 10.04
N PHE A 54 -4.86 -12.46 10.96
CA PHE A 54 -3.43 -12.19 11.03
C PHE A 54 -2.62 -13.49 11.15
N ALA A 55 -3.11 -14.46 11.94
CA ALA A 55 -2.41 -15.71 12.18
C ALA A 55 -2.28 -16.49 10.86
N ALA A 56 -3.32 -16.51 10.03
CA ALA A 56 -3.27 -17.13 8.72
C ALA A 56 -2.22 -16.45 7.82
N TYR A 57 -2.19 -15.11 7.74
CA TYR A 57 -1.18 -14.40 6.94
C TYR A 57 0.25 -14.68 7.39
N VAL A 58 0.48 -14.67 8.71
CA VAL A 58 1.80 -14.95 9.31
C VAL A 58 2.21 -16.40 9.06
N MET A 59 1.30 -17.36 9.22
CA MET A 59 1.59 -18.77 8.96
C MET A 59 1.85 -19.05 7.48
N GLN A 60 1.12 -18.39 6.57
CA GLN A 60 1.38 -18.48 5.14
C GLN A 60 2.76 -17.92 4.79
N ALA A 61 3.16 -16.78 5.39
CA ALA A 61 4.50 -16.23 5.23
C ALA A 61 5.59 -17.19 5.75
N ALA A 62 5.36 -17.80 6.91
CA ALA A 62 6.24 -18.83 7.47
C ALA A 62 6.35 -20.05 6.54
N ASN A 63 5.22 -20.55 6.04
CA ASN A 63 5.20 -21.71 5.14
C ASN A 63 5.99 -21.47 3.85
N LEU A 64 5.94 -20.26 3.30
CA LEU A 64 6.75 -19.87 2.15
C LEU A 64 8.25 -19.96 2.45
N VAL A 65 8.67 -19.48 3.62
CA VAL A 65 10.08 -19.47 4.05
C VAL A 65 10.57 -20.86 4.45
N GLU A 66 9.75 -21.63 5.15
CA GLU A 66 10.09 -22.97 5.68
C GLU A 66 9.85 -24.09 4.66
N HIS A 67 9.52 -23.75 3.41
CA HIS A 67 9.24 -24.69 2.33
C HIS A 67 8.14 -25.72 2.67
N ARG A 68 7.12 -25.27 3.42
CA ARG A 68 5.91 -26.06 3.70
C ARG A 68 4.84 -25.79 2.65
N ARG A 69 3.79 -26.61 2.66
CA ARG A 69 2.61 -26.34 1.84
C ARG A 69 2.01 -25.00 2.26
N TYR A 70 1.73 -24.13 1.29
CA TYR A 70 1.17 -22.80 1.55
C TYR A 70 -0.11 -22.83 2.41
N THR A 71 -0.96 -23.83 2.17
CA THR A 71 -2.24 -24.03 2.86
C THR A 71 -2.11 -24.67 4.25
N ASP A 72 -0.90 -24.97 4.74
CA ASP A 72 -0.67 -25.59 6.06
C ASP A 72 -0.78 -24.54 7.19
N ILE A 73 -1.95 -23.91 7.31
CA ILE A 73 -2.22 -22.82 8.26
C ILE A 73 -2.84 -23.30 9.58
N ARG A 74 -2.97 -24.61 9.78
CA ARG A 74 -3.55 -25.26 10.98
C ARG A 74 -4.89 -24.67 11.44
N TYR A 75 -5.63 -24.03 10.54
CA TYR A 75 -6.95 -23.51 10.79
C TYR A 75 -7.93 -24.68 10.96
N VAL A 76 -8.71 -24.65 12.03
CA VAL A 76 -9.78 -25.62 12.29
C VAL A 76 -11.09 -24.98 11.83
N PRO A 77 -11.63 -25.36 10.65
CA PRO A 77 -12.83 -24.72 10.12
C PRO A 77 -14.05 -25.04 10.97
N ASN A 78 -14.84 -24.01 11.27
CA ASN A 78 -16.15 -24.17 11.89
C ASN A 78 -17.20 -24.38 10.78
N SER A 79 -17.84 -25.56 10.76
CA SER A 79 -18.89 -25.90 9.79
C SER A 79 -20.11 -24.98 9.89
N GLU A 80 -20.37 -24.42 11.07
CA GLU A 80 -21.48 -23.48 11.32
C GLU A 80 -21.14 -22.05 10.90
N ALA A 81 -19.87 -21.75 10.61
CA ALA A 81 -19.39 -20.42 10.25
C ALA A 81 -18.32 -20.45 9.15
N PRO A 82 -18.61 -21.02 7.96
CA PRO A 82 -17.64 -21.17 6.87
C PRO A 82 -17.16 -19.83 6.27
N TRP A 83 -17.87 -18.73 6.53
CA TRP A 83 -17.53 -17.38 6.05
C TRP A 83 -16.46 -16.67 6.88
N VAL A 84 -16.08 -17.20 8.04
CA VAL A 84 -15.14 -16.53 8.96
C VAL A 84 -13.73 -16.50 8.38
N SER A 85 -13.25 -17.62 7.84
CA SER A 85 -11.94 -17.69 7.23
C SER A 85 -11.85 -18.83 6.20
N PRO A 86 -11.18 -18.64 5.06
CA PRO A 86 -10.99 -19.69 4.07
C PRO A 86 -10.08 -20.80 4.60
N ALA A 87 -10.56 -22.05 4.55
CA ALA A 87 -9.81 -23.20 5.06
C ALA A 87 -8.48 -23.48 4.32
N ASN A 88 -8.36 -23.02 3.08
CA ASN A 88 -7.14 -23.06 2.27
C ASN A 88 -6.26 -21.81 2.42
N GLY A 89 -6.65 -20.87 3.29
CA GLY A 89 -5.94 -19.62 3.54
C GLY A 89 -6.19 -18.53 2.50
N TYR A 90 -5.55 -17.38 2.71
CA TYR A 90 -5.74 -16.16 1.91
C TYR A 90 -4.82 -16.11 0.68
N PRO A 91 -5.10 -15.22 -0.29
CA PRO A 91 -4.25 -15.01 -1.47
C PRO A 91 -2.78 -14.68 -1.11
N PRO A 92 -1.80 -15.10 -1.95
CA PRO A 92 -0.38 -15.10 -1.61
C PRO A 92 0.30 -13.73 -1.59
N VAL A 93 -0.30 -12.69 -2.15
CA VAL A 93 0.36 -11.38 -2.31
C VAL A 93 0.78 -10.82 -0.95
N TYR A 94 -0.12 -10.78 0.02
CA TYR A 94 0.20 -10.21 1.33
C TYR A 94 1.17 -11.10 2.14
N PRO A 95 0.97 -12.42 2.28
CA PRO A 95 1.97 -13.30 2.89
C PRO A 95 3.35 -13.23 2.24
N LEU A 96 3.41 -13.04 0.92
CA LEU A 96 4.68 -12.86 0.20
C LEU A 96 5.38 -11.54 0.59
N LEU A 97 4.64 -10.46 0.85
CA LEU A 97 5.21 -9.22 1.38
C LEU A 97 5.75 -9.38 2.82
N LEU A 98 5.13 -10.25 3.62
CA LEU A 98 5.56 -10.54 5.00
C LEU A 98 6.73 -11.54 5.06
N ALA A 99 6.87 -12.41 4.05
CA ALA A 99 7.87 -13.48 4.05
C ALA A 99 9.33 -13.01 4.23
N PRO A 100 9.80 -11.90 3.63
CA PRO A 100 11.14 -11.37 3.89
C PRO A 100 11.38 -10.99 5.34
N VAL A 101 10.37 -10.44 6.03
CA VAL A 101 10.47 -10.13 7.47
C VAL A 101 10.59 -11.42 8.26
N TYR A 102 9.77 -12.42 7.95
CA TYR A 102 9.83 -13.73 8.61
C TYR A 102 11.19 -14.41 8.38
N TRP A 103 11.72 -14.37 7.17
CA TRP A 103 13.02 -14.97 6.85
C TRP A 103 14.18 -14.31 7.63
N LEU A 104 14.14 -12.99 7.80
CA LEU A 104 15.21 -12.25 8.49
C LEU A 104 15.09 -12.26 10.02
N ARG A 105 13.87 -12.25 10.55
CA ARG A 105 13.59 -11.96 11.98
C ARG A 105 12.70 -13.00 12.67
N GLY A 106 12.22 -14.01 11.94
CA GLY A 106 11.22 -14.95 12.44
C GLY A 106 9.89 -14.25 12.72
N LEU A 107 9.22 -14.64 13.81
CA LEU A 107 7.96 -14.05 14.24
C LEU A 107 8.19 -12.67 14.90
N ASP A 108 8.29 -11.63 14.07
CA ASP A 108 8.36 -10.23 14.52
C ASP A 108 7.11 -9.47 14.03
N LEU A 109 6.06 -9.47 14.87
CA LEU A 109 4.78 -8.84 14.55
C LEU A 109 4.92 -7.34 14.31
N HIS A 110 5.81 -6.67 15.04
CA HIS A 110 6.01 -5.23 14.88
C HIS A 110 6.64 -4.91 13.52
N ALA A 111 7.67 -5.66 13.11
CA ALA A 111 8.27 -5.53 11.79
C ALA A 111 7.27 -5.89 10.66
N MET A 112 6.41 -6.88 10.87
CA MET A 112 5.36 -7.22 9.91
C MET A 112 4.33 -6.10 9.74
N LYS A 113 3.90 -5.46 10.82
CA LYS A 113 3.04 -4.25 10.74
C LYS A 113 3.71 -3.11 9.98
N MET A 114 5.01 -2.93 10.12
CA MET A 114 5.73 -1.91 9.34
C MET A 114 5.58 -2.16 7.83
N VAL A 115 5.59 -3.42 7.37
CA VAL A 115 5.34 -3.76 5.96
C VAL A 115 3.92 -3.35 5.56
N THR A 116 2.93 -3.65 6.40
CA THR A 116 1.53 -3.27 6.16
C THR A 116 1.38 -1.74 6.05
N VAL A 117 1.94 -0.98 6.98
CA VAL A 117 1.93 0.49 6.95
C VAL A 117 2.71 1.03 5.75
N PHE A 118 3.81 0.39 5.36
CA PHE A 118 4.56 0.76 4.18
C PHE A 118 3.71 0.68 2.91
N THR A 119 2.88 -0.35 2.76
CA THR A 119 1.95 -0.43 1.62
C THR A 119 0.92 0.70 1.62
N PHE A 120 0.46 1.16 2.79
CA PHE A 120 -0.42 2.33 2.88
C PHE A 120 0.28 3.62 2.48
N ALA A 121 1.55 3.81 2.87
CA ALA A 121 2.33 4.97 2.47
C ALA A 121 2.50 5.03 0.94
N ILE A 122 2.76 3.89 0.29
CA ILE A 122 2.80 3.78 -1.17
C ILE A 122 1.44 4.12 -1.77
N PHE A 123 0.36 3.53 -1.25
CA PHE A 123 -1.00 3.84 -1.70
C PHE A 123 -1.30 5.34 -1.59
N LEU A 124 -1.01 5.99 -0.47
CA LEU A 124 -1.32 7.41 -0.27
C LEU A 124 -0.55 8.30 -1.27
N ALA A 125 0.71 7.96 -1.55
CA ALA A 125 1.50 8.61 -2.59
C ALA A 125 0.92 8.38 -4.00
N ALA A 126 0.53 7.15 -4.32
CA ALA A 126 -0.10 6.79 -5.58
C ALA A 126 -1.45 7.50 -5.75
N PHE A 127 -2.27 7.55 -4.71
CA PHE A 127 -3.54 8.27 -4.65
C PHE A 127 -3.34 9.76 -4.92
N ALA A 128 -2.40 10.41 -4.24
CA ALA A 128 -2.07 11.82 -4.47
C ALA A 128 -1.64 12.09 -5.92
N LYS A 129 -0.90 11.16 -6.54
CA LYS A 129 -0.54 11.25 -7.97
C LYS A 129 -1.75 11.05 -8.87
N TRP A 130 -2.60 10.08 -8.57
CA TRP A 130 -3.77 9.71 -9.37
C TRP A 130 -4.82 10.80 -9.42
N VAL A 131 -5.10 11.48 -8.30
CA VAL A 131 -6.09 12.58 -8.26
C VAL A 131 -5.56 13.89 -8.83
N ARG A 132 -4.24 14.03 -9.01
CA ARG A 132 -3.61 15.28 -9.50
C ARG A 132 -4.25 15.86 -10.77
N PRO A 133 -4.52 15.09 -11.84
CA PRO A 133 -5.18 15.63 -13.04
C PRO A 133 -6.69 15.89 -12.86
N MET A 134 -7.31 15.40 -11.77
CA MET A 134 -8.77 15.43 -11.57
C MET A 134 -9.23 16.63 -10.75
N VAL A 135 -8.36 17.17 -9.89
CA VAL A 135 -8.73 18.21 -8.92
C VAL A 135 -7.71 19.35 -8.85
N SER A 136 -8.15 20.51 -8.35
CA SER A 136 -7.22 21.62 -8.09
C SER A 136 -6.17 21.26 -7.02
N PRO A 137 -4.99 21.90 -7.01
CA PRO A 137 -3.93 21.59 -6.05
C PRO A 137 -4.36 21.70 -4.58
N ARG A 138 -5.26 22.65 -4.27
CA ARG A 138 -5.82 22.82 -2.91
C ARG A 138 -6.76 21.67 -2.53
N LEU A 139 -7.63 21.27 -3.45
CA LEU A 139 -8.55 20.16 -3.21
C LEU A 139 -7.81 18.83 -3.10
N ARG A 140 -6.68 18.67 -3.79
CA ARG A 140 -5.80 17.51 -3.61
C ARG A 140 -5.25 17.41 -2.19
N VAL A 141 -4.81 18.52 -1.60
CA VAL A 141 -4.34 18.54 -0.21
C VAL A 141 -5.46 18.07 0.72
N VAL A 142 -6.69 18.57 0.53
CA VAL A 142 -7.86 18.13 1.30
C VAL A 142 -8.13 16.64 1.09
N ALA A 143 -8.05 16.12 -0.13
CA ALA A 143 -8.25 14.71 -0.42
C ALA A 143 -7.23 13.82 0.30
N VAL A 144 -5.94 14.18 0.27
CA VAL A 144 -4.88 13.46 1.00
C VAL A 144 -5.11 13.50 2.51
N LEU A 145 -5.55 14.64 3.06
CA LEU A 145 -5.86 14.74 4.49
C LEU A 145 -7.06 13.88 4.89
N LEU A 146 -8.14 13.89 4.10
CA LEU A 146 -9.34 13.10 4.39
C LEU A 146 -9.05 11.60 4.40
N VAL A 147 -8.28 11.13 3.42
CA VAL A 147 -7.86 9.72 3.34
C VAL A 147 -6.84 9.41 4.44
N GLY A 148 -5.75 10.16 4.50
CA GLY A 148 -4.63 9.88 5.40
C GLY A 148 -4.95 10.02 6.89
N LEU A 149 -5.86 10.93 7.27
CA LEU A 149 -6.26 11.15 8.66
C LEU A 149 -7.59 10.46 9.01
N SER A 150 -8.09 9.57 8.14
CA SER A 150 -9.30 8.79 8.43
C SER A 150 -9.12 7.97 9.72
N PRO A 151 -10.03 8.09 10.71
CA PRO A 151 -9.95 7.29 11.93
C PRO A 151 -10.00 5.79 11.67
N ALA A 152 -10.70 5.36 10.62
CA ALA A 152 -10.76 3.96 10.22
C ALA A 152 -9.37 3.45 9.85
N PHE A 153 -8.67 4.11 8.92
CA PHE A 153 -7.30 3.73 8.53
C PHE A 153 -6.31 3.88 9.67
N TRP A 154 -6.46 4.89 10.51
CA TRP A 154 -5.65 5.02 11.71
C TRP A 154 -5.75 3.76 12.57
N ASN A 155 -6.95 3.22 12.81
CA ASN A 155 -7.13 2.00 13.59
C ASN A 155 -6.56 0.75 12.90
N TYR A 156 -6.66 0.66 11.57
CA TYR A 156 -6.08 -0.45 10.79
C TYR A 156 -4.55 -0.47 10.80
N ARG A 157 -3.87 0.64 11.07
CA ARG A 157 -2.40 0.71 11.07
C ARG A 157 -1.73 -0.31 11.97
N ASP A 158 -2.40 -0.67 13.07
CA ASP A 158 -1.85 -1.55 14.09
C ASP A 158 -2.23 -3.02 13.88
N LEU A 159 -2.87 -3.31 12.74
CA LEU A 159 -3.30 -4.64 12.35
C LEU A 159 -2.41 -5.21 11.24
N ILE A 160 -2.04 -6.48 11.36
CA ILE A 160 -1.47 -7.25 10.25
C ILE A 160 -2.68 -7.73 9.42
N SER A 161 -3.13 -6.86 8.52
CA SER A 161 -4.30 -7.09 7.66
C SER A 161 -3.99 -6.79 6.20
N SER A 162 -4.75 -7.38 5.28
CA SER A 162 -4.59 -7.22 3.84
C SER A 162 -5.19 -5.94 3.28
N GLU A 163 -5.91 -5.14 4.08
CA GLU A 163 -6.58 -3.90 3.63
C GLU A 163 -5.62 -2.90 2.96
N PHE A 164 -4.48 -2.60 3.59
CA PHE A 164 -3.49 -1.67 3.03
C PHE A 164 -2.74 -2.24 1.82
N PRO A 165 -2.28 -3.50 1.85
CA PRO A 165 -1.79 -4.17 0.65
C PRO A 165 -2.79 -4.16 -0.50
N TYR A 166 -4.08 -4.39 -0.22
CA TYR A 166 -5.15 -4.36 -1.21
C TYR A 166 -5.27 -2.97 -1.85
N LEU A 167 -5.35 -1.90 -1.03
CA LEU A 167 -5.40 -0.52 -1.53
C LEU A 167 -4.20 -0.16 -2.41
N MET A 168 -3.01 -0.69 -2.11
CA MET A 168 -1.81 -0.44 -2.92
C MET A 168 -1.90 -1.06 -4.33
N PHE A 169 -2.60 -2.18 -4.48
CA PHE A 169 -2.68 -2.94 -5.74
C PHE A 169 -4.00 -2.76 -6.50
N SER A 170 -4.99 -2.06 -5.95
CA SER A 170 -6.29 -1.75 -6.58
C SER A 170 -6.24 -0.46 -7.40
#